data_AF-A0A832TXA5-F1
#
_entry.id   AF-A0A832TXA5-F1
#
_cell.length_a   1.000
_cell.length_b   1.000
_cell.length_c   1.000
_cell.angle_alpha   90.00
_cell.angle_beta   90.00
_cell.angle_gamma   90.00
#
_symmetry.space_group_name_H-M   'P 1'
#
loop_
_entity.id
_entity.type
_entity.pdbx_description
1 polymer ?
#
loop_
_entity_poly.entity_id
_entity_poly.type
_entity_poly.pdbx_seq_one_letter_code
_entity_poly.pdbx_strand_id
1 'polypeptide(L)' 'MGTKIVVDGKEIPLNEFVSRIIGGMVVGAVTSLRGIKEDWTRIEIEVTK' A
#
# COMPACT_ATOMS: atom_id res chain seq x y z
N MET A 1 -8.74 -6.67 1.77
CA MET A 1 -7.46 -6.08 1.36
C MET A 1 -6.56 -6.07 2.58
N GLY A 2 -5.39 -6.69 2.51
CA GLY A 2 -4.43 -6.69 3.61
C GLY A 2 -3.31 -5.70 3.32
N THR A 3 -3.02 -4.82 4.27
CA THR A 3 -1.89 -3.89 4.20
C THR A 3 -0.78 -4.42 5.09
N LYS A 4 0.43 -4.55 4.53
CA LYS A 4 1.63 -4.93 5.27
C LYS A 4 2.64 -3.79 5.17
N ILE A 5 3.26 -3.44 6.29
CA ILE A 5 4.33 -2.45 6.34
C ILE A 5 5.57 -3.12 6.92
N VAL A 6 6.69 -2.91 6.27
CA VAL A 6 8.00 -3.39 6.70
C VAL A 6 8.90 -2.17 6.88
N VAL A 7 9.46 -2.00 8.08
CA VAL A 7 10.41 -0.93 8.41
C VAL A 7 11.71 -1.59 8.84
N ASP A 8 12.81 -1.27 8.17
CA ASP A 8 14.14 -1.84 8.42
C ASP A 8 14.12 -3.39 8.46
N GLY A 9 13.39 -3.99 7.51
CA GLY A 9 13.23 -5.45 7.40
C GLY A 9 12.28 -6.08 8.43
N LYS A 10 11.67 -5.30 9.33
CA LYS A 10 10.73 -5.79 10.35
C LYS A 10 9.29 -5.49 9.96
N GLU A 11 8.46 -6.52 9.96
CA GLU A 11 7.02 -6.35 9.77
C GLU A 11 6.38 -5.67 10.98
N ILE A 12 5.65 -4.58 10.73
CA ILE A 12 5.00 -3.80 11.77
C ILE A 12 3.53 -4.22 11.85
N PRO A 13 3.04 -4.69 13.00
CA PRO A 13 1.63 -5.04 13.15
C PRO A 13 0.77 -3.77 13.04
N LEU A 14 -0.22 -3.82 12.15
CA LEU A 14 -1.15 -2.71 11.93
C LEU A 14 -2.50 -3.05 12.54
N ASN A 15 -3.13 -2.04 13.17
CA ASN A 15 -4.53 -2.14 13.53
C ASN A 15 -5.44 -1.88 12.31
N GLU A 16 -6.73 -2.17 12.44
CA GLU A 16 -7.70 -2.01 11.34
C GLU A 16 -7.77 -0.57 10.82
N PHE A 17 -7.70 0.42 11.70
CA PHE A 17 -7.77 1.83 11.31
C PHE A 17 -6.59 2.22 10.41
N VAL A 18 -5.36 1.95 10.85
CA VAL A 18 -4.14 2.27 10.10
C VAL A 18 -4.09 1.49 8.77
N SER A 19 -4.47 0.22 8.80
CA SER A 19 -4.52 -0.64 7.60
C SER A 19 -5.46 -0.07 6.53
N ARG A 20 -6.63 0.44 6.94
CA ARG A 20 -7.62 1.07 6.03
C ARG A 20 -7.13 2.40 5.47
N ILE A 21 -6.54 3.26 6.30
CA ILE A 21 -6.04 4.57 5.86
C ILE A 21 -4.93 4.40 4.82
N ILE A 22 -3.91 3.59 5.15
CA ILE A 22 -2.76 3.42 4.25
C ILE A 22 -3.17 2.66 2.99
N GLY A 23 -3.95 1.59 3.12
CA GLY A 23 -4.46 0.85 1.96
C GLY A 23 -5.28 1.75 1.02
N GLY A 24 -6.21 2.55 1.56
CA GLY A 24 -7.02 3.46 0.76
C GLY A 24 -6.20 4.55 0.05
N MET A 25 -5.24 5.15 0.76
CA MET A 25 -4.33 6.15 0.19
C MET A 25 -3.49 5.57 -0.95
N VAL A 26 -2.90 4.39 -0.75
CA VAL A 26 -2.07 3.71 -1.76
C VAL A 26 -2.89 3.36 -3.01
N VAL A 27 -4.08 2.80 -2.81
CA VAL A 27 -5.00 2.46 -3.91
C VAL A 27 -5.42 3.71 -4.68
N GLY A 28 -5.78 4.79 -3.98
CA GLY A 28 -6.13 6.06 -4.60
C GLY A 28 -4.99 6.66 -5.42
N ALA A 29 -3.76 6.62 -4.89
CA ALA A 29 -2.57 7.08 -5.59
C ALA A 29 -2.31 6.26 -6.86
N VAL A 30 -2.31 4.92 -6.77
CA VAL A 30 -2.04 4.03 -7.91
C VAL A 30 -3.11 4.12 -8.99
N THR A 31 -4.38 4.21 -8.60
CA THR A 31 -5.50 4.38 -9.56
C THR A 31 -5.40 5.70 -10.35
N SER A 32 -4.72 6.71 -9.78
CA SER A 32 -4.53 8.00 -10.43
C SER A 32 -3.33 8.03 -11.40
N LEU A 33 -2.49 6.98 -11.41
CA LEU A 33 -1.32 6.91 -12.28
C LEU A 33 -1.71 6.55 -13.72
N ARG A 34 -1.16 7.29 -14.69
CA ARG A 34 -1.36 6.96 -16.11
C ARG A 34 -0.68 5.64 -16.45
N GLY A 35 -1.38 4.78 -17.19
CA GLY A 35 -0.84 3.53 -17.73
C GLY A 35 -0.96 2.31 -16.82
N ILE A 36 -1.51 2.48 -15.61
CA ILE A 36 -1.89 1.35 -14.75
C ILE A 36 -3.28 0.87 -15.17
N LYS A 37 -3.41 -0.43 -15.46
CA LYS A 37 -4.70 -1.06 -15.76
C LYS A 37 -5.49 -1.30 -14.47
N GLU A 38 -6.81 -1.27 -14.52
CA GLU A 38 -7.68 -1.43 -13.34
C GLU A 38 -7.67 -2.85 -12.73
N ASP A 39 -7.07 -3.83 -13.41
CA ASP A 39 -7.04 -5.25 -13.03
C ASP A 39 -5.79 -5.68 -12.24
N TRP A 40 -5.09 -4.73 -11.61
CA TRP A 40 -3.94 -5.05 -10.76
C TRP A 40 -4.36 -5.90 -9.54
N THR A 41 -3.49 -6.84 -9.14
CA THR A 41 -3.73 -7.75 -8.01
C THR A 41 -2.83 -7.44 -6.81
N ARG A 42 -1.72 -6.72 -7.02
CA ARG A 42 -0.73 -6.39 -6.00
C ARG A 42 -0.09 -5.04 -6.28
N ILE A 43 0.07 -4.24 -5.23
CA ILE A 43 0.82 -2.99 -5.22
C ILE A 43 1.98 -3.18 -4.23
N GLU A 44 3.20 -2.85 -4.66
CA GLU A 44 4.38 -2.76 -3.79
C GLU A 44 4.91 -1.34 -3.85
N ILE A 45 5.23 -0.76 -2.68
CA ILE A 45 5.80 0.56 -2.56
C ILE A 45 7.08 0.44 -1.75
N GLU A 46 8.17 0.92 -2.34
CA GLU A 46 9.46 1.06 -1.68
C GLU A 46 9.73 2.56 -1.44
N VAL A 47 10.09 2.91 -0.21
CA VAL A 47 10.46 4.28 0.15
C VAL A 47 11.87 4.22 0.73
N THR A 48 12.81 4.81 0.00
CA THR A 48 14.20 4.99 0.46
C THR A 48 14.38 6.40 1.01
N LYS A 49 15.22 6.54 2.04
CA LYS A 49 15.63 7.84 2.56
C LYS A 49 16.85 8.38 1.80
#